data_AF-A0A4U5W6R5-F1
#
_entry.id   AF-A0A4U5W6R5-F1
#
_cell.length_a   1.000
_cell.length_b   1.000
_cell.length_c   1.000
_cell.angle_alpha   90.00
_cell.angle_beta   90.00
_cell.angle_gamma   90.00
#
_symmetry.space_group_name_H-M   'P 1'
#
loop_
_entity.id
_entity.type
_entity.pdbx_description
1 polymer ?
#
loop_
_entity_poly.entity_id
_entity_poly.type
_entity_poly.pdbx_seq_one_letter_code
_entity_poly.pdbx_strand_id
1 'polypeptide(L)' 'MTTPVPPVSEPDPSALTCPSDQVGPCAICRRKTQRYGRGGGPLCQWCMRSALGQWGPKVRHTSTRP' A
#
# COMPACT_ATOMS: atom_id res chain seq x y z
N MET A 1 18.42 1.15 -10.24
CA MET A 1 18.55 1.93 -8.99
C MET A 1 17.45 1.46 -8.04
N THR A 2 17.80 0.89 -6.89
CA THR A 2 16.82 0.52 -5.85
C THR A 2 16.67 1.71 -4.94
N THR A 3 15.61 2.50 -5.09
CA THR A 3 15.28 3.56 -4.15
C THR A 3 15.04 2.91 -2.78
N PRO A 4 15.70 3.35 -1.70
CA PRO A 4 15.44 2.82 -0.37
C PRO A 4 13.98 3.10 -0.02
N VAL A 5 13.29 2.08 0.52
CA VAL A 5 11.94 2.26 1.05
C VAL A 5 12.04 3.29 2.18
N PRO A 6 11.20 4.36 2.19
CA PRO A 6 11.25 5.35 3.25
C PRO A 6 11.00 4.70 4.62
N PRO A 7 11.33 5.37 5.74
CA PRO A 7 10.99 4.89 7.08
C PRO A 7 9.49 4.64 7.24
N VAL A 8 9.11 3.68 8.09
CA VAL A 8 7.70 3.31 8.35
C VAL A 8 6.87 4.47 8.90
N SER A 9 7.54 5.43 9.55
CA SER A 9 6.94 6.65 10.09
C SER A 9 6.31 7.54 9.01
N GLU A 10 6.80 7.51 7.78
CA GLU A 10 6.20 8.26 6.68
C GLU A 10 4.97 7.54 6.14
N PRO A 11 3.83 8.24 5.97
CA PRO A 11 2.62 7.66 5.42
C PRO A 11 2.82 7.25 3.96
N ASP A 12 2.11 6.22 3.55
CA ASP A 12 2.02 5.81 2.16
C ASP A 12 1.36 6.92 1.32
N PRO A 13 1.80 7.14 0.07
CA PRO A 13 1.27 8.23 -0.76
C PRO A 13 -0.26 8.16 -0.92
N SER A 14 -0.85 6.97 -0.93
CA SER A 14 -2.32 6.84 -0.98
C SER A 14 -3.02 7.27 0.30
N ALA A 15 -2.33 7.35 1.44
CA ALA A 15 -2.88 7.95 2.65
C ALA A 15 -2.87 9.49 2.62
N LEU A 16 -2.11 10.14 1.73
CA LEU A 16 -2.09 11.59 1.59
C LEU A 16 -3.34 12.12 0.86
N THR A 17 -3.89 11.33 -0.06
CA THR A 17 -5.06 11.70 -0.87
C THR A 17 -6.38 11.15 -0.32
N CYS A 18 -6.33 10.36 0.76
CA CYS A 18 -7.50 9.73 1.34
C CYS A 18 -8.03 10.45 2.59
N PRO A 19 -9.36 10.45 2.79
CA PRO A 19 -9.94 10.92 4.04
C PRO A 19 -9.41 10.05 5.20
N SER A 20 -9.18 10.67 6.35
CA SER A 20 -8.55 10.01 7.51
C SER A 20 -9.27 8.73 7.96
N ASP A 21 -10.59 8.67 7.81
CA ASP A 21 -11.41 7.48 8.12
C ASP A 21 -11.10 6.26 7.23
N GLN A 22 -10.50 6.50 6.06
CA GLN A 22 -10.09 5.46 5.13
C GLN A 22 -8.61 5.03 5.31
N VAL A 23 -7.89 5.73 6.18
CA VAL A 23 -6.48 5.45 6.47
C VAL A 23 -6.37 4.47 7.63
N GLY A 24 -5.64 3.38 7.42
CA GLY A 24 -5.35 2.38 8.45
C GLY A 24 -3.91 1.88 8.37
N PRO A 25 -3.47 1.05 9.32
CA PRO A 25 -2.11 0.53 9.31
C PRO A 25 -1.97 -0.59 8.27
N CYS A 26 -0.90 -0.58 7.49
CA CYS A 26 -0.50 -1.70 6.63
C CYS A 26 -0.40 -2.99 7.46
N ALA A 27 -0.90 -4.11 6.93
CA ALA A 27 -0.91 -5.39 7.63
C ALA A 27 0.50 -5.95 7.90
N ILE A 28 1.50 -5.56 7.11
CA ILE A 28 2.90 -6.02 7.26
C ILE A 28 3.72 -5.00 8.04
N CYS A 29 3.89 -3.80 7.49
CA CYS A 29 4.83 -2.82 8.05
C CYS A 29 4.17 -1.80 8.98
N ARG A 30 2.85 -1.86 9.22
CA ARG A 30 2.07 -0.91 10.04
C ARG A 30 2.04 0.55 9.56
N ARG A 31 2.74 0.91 8.48
CA ARG A 31 2.68 2.24 7.83
C ARG A 31 1.24 2.66 7.56
N LYS A 32 0.90 3.92 7.85
CA LYS A 32 -0.41 4.51 7.50
C LYS A 32 -0.62 4.43 6.00
N THR A 33 -1.69 3.80 5.56
CA THR A 33 -2.02 3.58 4.16
C THR A 33 -3.52 3.62 3.95
N GLN A 34 -3.99 3.85 2.73
CA GLN A 34 -5.40 3.72 2.41
C GLN A 34 -5.80 2.25 2.56
N ARG A 35 -6.43 1.92 3.70
CA ARG A 35 -6.80 0.55 4.08
C ARG A 35 -8.27 0.27 3.83
N TYR A 36 -9.11 1.29 3.97
CA TYR A 36 -10.56 1.18 3.84
C TYR A 36 -11.08 2.03 2.68
N GLY A 37 -12.36 1.89 2.35
CA GLY A 37 -13.00 2.63 1.27
C GLY A 37 -12.60 2.17 -0.13
N ARG A 38 -12.89 3.02 -1.13
CA ARG A 38 -12.74 2.68 -2.55
C ARG A 38 -11.27 2.75 -2.96
N GLY A 39 -10.69 1.62 -3.37
CA GLY A 39 -9.25 1.52 -3.61
C GLY A 39 -8.43 1.21 -2.35
N GLY A 40 -9.10 0.97 -1.21
CA GLY A 40 -8.46 0.49 0.01
C GLY A 40 -7.87 -0.91 -0.15
N GLY A 41 -6.72 -1.15 0.48
CA GLY A 41 -6.03 -2.43 0.44
C GLY A 41 -5.33 -2.75 1.77
N PRO A 42 -5.11 -4.03 2.08
CA PRO A 42 -4.47 -4.44 3.33
C PRO A 42 -2.98 -4.06 3.41
N LEU A 43 -2.35 -3.76 2.27
CA LEU A 43 -0.93 -3.45 2.15
C LEU A 43 -0.71 -2.03 1.63
N CYS A 44 0.40 -1.41 2.06
CA CYS A 44 0.90 -0.19 1.43
C CYS A 44 1.54 -0.49 0.06
N GLN A 45 1.78 0.53 -0.75
CA GLN A 45 2.27 0.38 -2.12
C GLN A 45 3.60 -0.39 -2.21
N TRP A 46 4.49 -0.22 -1.22
CA TRP A 46 5.77 -0.92 -1.20
C TRP A 46 5.62 -2.41 -0.83
N CYS A 47 4.89 -2.72 0.23
CA CYS A 47 4.59 -4.11 0.59
C CYS A 47 3.83 -4.81 -0.54
N MET A 48 2.94 -4.08 -1.22
CA MET A 48 2.23 -4.57 -2.39
C MET A 48 3.20 -4.86 -3.55
N ARG A 49 4.19 -3.99 -3.83
CA ARG A 49 5.22 -4.24 -4.85
C ARG A 49 6.05 -5.50 -4.55
N SER A 50 6.42 -5.70 -3.29
CA SER A 50 7.12 -6.92 -2.86
C SER A 50 6.26 -8.17 -3.03
N ALA A 51 4.98 -8.09 -2.65
CA ALA A 51 4.03 -9.20 -2.82
C ALA A 51 3.81 -9.55 -4.30
N LEU A 52 3.61 -8.55 -5.16
CA LEU A 52 3.48 -8.74 -6.61
C LEU A 52 4.69 -9.43 -7.23
N GLY A 53 5.91 -9.10 -6.76
CA GLY A 53 7.13 -9.79 -7.19
C GLY A 53 7.15 -11.28 -6.81
N GLN A 54 6.49 -11.67 -5.72
CA GLN A 54 6.43 -13.06 -5.24
C GLN A 54 5.27 -13.85 -5.86
N TRP A 55 4.17 -13.19 -6.21
CA TRP A 55 2.94 -13.84 -6.70
C TRP A 55 3.07 -14.45 -8.11
N GLY A 56 4.06 -14.01 -8.89
CA GLY A 56 4.32 -14.52 -10.23
C GLY A 56 3.29 -14.06 -11.28
N PRO A 57 3.52 -14.37 -12.57
CA PRO A 57 2.78 -13.77 -13.69
C PRO A 57 1.32 -14.23 -13.81
N LYS A 58 0.89 -15.25 -13.06
CA LYS A 58 -0.47 -15.79 -13.12
C LYS A 58 -1.47 -15.04 -12.23
N VAL A 59 -0.98 -14.24 -11.27
CA VAL A 59 -1.85 -13.52 -10.35
C VAL A 59 -2.26 -12.19 -10.96
N ARG A 60 -3.58 -12.01 -11.13
CA ARG A 60 -4.16 -10.75 -11.59
C ARG A 60 -4.45 -9.88 -10.37
N HIS A 61 -3.82 -8.72 -10.32
CA HIS A 61 -4.07 -7.71 -9.31
C HIS A 61 -4.64 -6.45 -9.97
N THR A 62 -5.86 -6.08 -9.57
CA THR A 62 -6.51 -4.84 -10.03
C THR A 62 -6.48 -3.85 -8.88
N SER A 63 -5.56 -2.88 -8.96
CA SER A 63 -5.54 -1.75 -8.03
C SER A 63 -6.66 -0.77 -8.40
N THR A 64 -7.50 -0.40 -7.44
CA THR A 64 -8.49 0.68 -7.59
C THR A 64 -8.06 1.97 -6.90
N ARG A 65 -6.79 2.03 -6.48
CA ARG A 65 -6.18 3.21 -5.86
C ARG A 65 -6.03 4.34 -6.89
N PRO A 66 -6.37 5.59 -6.54
CA PRO A 66 -6.14 6.75 -7.38
C PRO A 66 -4.64 7.06 -7.55
#